data_AF-A0A7K0UPL3-F1
#
_entry.id   AF-A0A7K0UPL3-F1
#
_cell.length_a   1.000
_cell.length_b   1.000
_cell.length_c   1.000
_cell.angle_alpha   90.00
_cell.angle_beta   90.00
_cell.angle_gamma   90.00
#
_symmetry.space_group_name_H-M   'P 1'
#
loop_
_entity.id
_entity.type
_entity.pdbx_description
1 polymer ?
#
loop_
_entity_poly.entity_id
_entity_poly.type
_entity_poly.pdbx_seq_one_letter_code
_entity_poly.pdbx_strand_id
1 'polypeptide(L)'
;MAAQSSNENLNSWVAQWAKVLQPDDVYWCDGSQNEYDSLCGTLVESGTFTKLDEVKRPNSFWAHSDPGDVARVEDRTFICSTNEVDAG
;
A
#
# COMPACT_ATOMS: atom_id res chain seq x y z
N MET A 1 11.14 1.07 -15.71
CA MET A 1 10.68 0.01 -14.80
C MET A 1 9.84 -0.98 -15.57
N ALA A 2 10.04 -2.29 -15.36
CA ALA A 2 9.36 -3.30 -16.16
C ALA A 2 7.85 -3.28 -15.85
N ALA A 3 7.01 -3.19 -16.88
CA ALA A 3 5.55 -3.21 -16.75
C ALA A 3 4.98 -4.59 -16.36
N GLN A 4 5.85 -5.57 -16.07
CA GLN A 4 5.52 -6.97 -15.82
C GLN A 4 6.66 -7.69 -15.10
N SER A 5 6.31 -8.74 -14.36
CA SER A 5 7.25 -9.70 -13.76
C SER A 5 7.67 -10.77 -14.79
N SER A 6 8.76 -11.49 -14.52
CA SER A 6 9.09 -12.73 -15.27
C SER A 6 8.18 -13.91 -14.90
N ASN A 7 7.37 -13.78 -13.83
CA ASN A 7 6.41 -14.77 -13.40
C ASN A 7 5.05 -14.56 -14.09
N GLU A 8 4.71 -15.44 -15.04
CA GLU A 8 3.46 -15.36 -15.81
C GLU A 8 2.20 -15.49 -14.94
N ASN A 9 2.25 -16.29 -13.87
CA ASN A 9 1.12 -16.46 -12.96
C ASN A 9 0.82 -15.15 -12.22
N LEU A 10 1.87 -14.42 -11.79
CA LEU A 10 1.72 -13.12 -11.15
C LEU A 10 1.13 -12.09 -12.11
N ASN A 11 1.63 -12.03 -13.34
CA ASN A 11 1.10 -11.11 -14.36
C ASN A 11 -0.38 -11.39 -14.66
N SER A 12 -0.75 -12.66 -14.76
CA SER A 12 -2.14 -13.08 -15.00
C SER A 12 -3.07 -12.68 -13.86
N TRP A 13 -2.60 -12.84 -12.61
CA TRP A 13 -3.34 -12.42 -11.41
C TRP A 13 -3.52 -10.90 -11.33
N VAL A 14 -2.48 -10.11 -11.60
CA VAL A 14 -2.58 -8.64 -11.66
C VAL A 14 -3.59 -8.22 -12.74
N ALA A 15 -3.51 -8.81 -13.93
CA ALA A 15 -4.43 -8.52 -15.03
C ALA A 15 -5.89 -8.88 -14.69
N GLN A 16 -6.11 -9.97 -13.96
CA GLN A 16 -7.44 -10.35 -13.48
C GLN A 16 -8.01 -9.27 -12.54
N TRP A 17 -7.25 -8.81 -11.55
CA TRP A 17 -7.73 -7.81 -10.59
C TRP A 17 -7.85 -6.41 -11.18
N ALA A 18 -6.97 -6.03 -12.11
CA ALA A 18 -7.11 -4.77 -12.84
C ALA A 18 -8.45 -4.70 -13.61
N LYS A 19 -8.96 -5.83 -14.14
CA LYS A 19 -10.30 -5.87 -14.76
C LYS A 19 -11.44 -5.68 -13.77
N VAL A 20 -11.26 -6.03 -12.50
CA VAL A 20 -12.30 -5.88 -11.47
C VAL A 20 -12.25 -4.48 -10.85
N LEU A 21 -11.05 -4.03 -10.48
CA LEU A 21 -10.82 -2.78 -9.76
C LEU A 21 -10.79 -1.55 -10.68
N GLN A 22 -10.51 -1.74 -11.98
CA GLN A 22 -10.44 -0.69 -12.99
C GLN A 22 -9.60 0.53 -12.54
N PRO A 23 -8.33 0.33 -12.11
CA PRO A 23 -7.49 1.46 -11.73
C PRO A 23 -7.09 2.28 -12.97
N ASP A 24 -6.78 3.56 -12.76
CA ASP A 24 -6.25 4.40 -13.83
C ASP A 24 -4.91 3.87 -14.36
N ASP A 25 -4.03 3.43 -13.43
CA ASP A 25 -2.70 2.88 -13.75
C ASP A 25 -2.31 1.76 -12.77
N VAL A 26 -1.41 0.88 -13.22
CA VAL A 26 -0.75 -0.14 -12.38
C VAL A 26 0.74 0.18 -12.30
N TYR A 27 1.22 0.46 -11.08
CA TYR A 27 2.62 0.73 -10.81
C TYR A 27 3.28 -0.46 -10.08
N TRP A 28 4.44 -0.89 -10.58
CA TRP A 28 5.20 -2.00 -10.00
C TRP A 28 6.34 -1.45 -9.14
N CYS A 29 6.21 -1.59 -7.82
CA CYS A 29 7.19 -1.05 -6.89
C CYS A 29 8.53 -1.79 -6.93
N ASP A 30 9.64 -1.06 -6.90
CA ASP A 30 11.01 -1.58 -6.89
C ASP A 30 11.76 -1.42 -5.57
N GLY A 31 11.23 -0.62 -4.65
CA GLY A 31 11.80 -0.37 -3.33
C GLY A 31 13.07 0.49 -3.36
N SER A 32 13.37 1.17 -4.47
CA SER A 32 14.51 2.07 -4.58
C SER A 32 14.31 3.35 -3.76
N GLN A 33 15.41 4.03 -3.42
CA GLN A 33 15.33 5.32 -2.72
C GLN A 33 14.60 6.37 -3.55
N ASN A 34 14.80 6.38 -4.88
CA ASN A 34 14.12 7.33 -5.76
C ASN A 34 12.61 7.11 -5.79
N GLU A 35 12.17 5.83 -5.78
CA GLU A 35 10.74 5.49 -5.66
C GLU A 35 10.18 5.97 -4.31
N TYR A 36 10.88 5.68 -3.22
CA TYR A 36 10.49 6.14 -1.88
C TYR A 36 10.34 7.66 -1.82
N ASP A 37 11.35 8.40 -2.31
CA ASP A 37 11.37 9.86 -2.32
C ASP A 37 10.22 10.43 -3.17
N SER A 38 9.96 9.82 -4.33
CA SER A 38 8.86 10.22 -5.22
C SER A 38 7.50 9.99 -4.56
N LEU A 39 7.26 8.82 -3.99
CA LEU A 39 5.98 8.49 -3.34
C LEU A 39 5.74 9.36 -2.10
N CYS A 40 6.76 9.59 -1.28
CA CYS A 40 6.66 10.49 -0.13
C CYS A 40 6.39 11.93 -0.58
N GLY A 41 7.00 12.38 -1.67
CA GLY A 41 6.70 13.66 -2.29
C GLY A 41 5.22 13.80 -2.65
N THR A 42 4.67 12.82 -3.37
CA THR A 42 3.24 12.79 -3.73
C THR A 42 2.33 12.81 -2.50
N LEU A 43 2.69 12.09 -1.43
CA LEU A 43 1.91 12.07 -0.18
C LEU A 43 1.96 13.39 0.59
N VAL A 44 3.07 14.14 0.48
CA VAL A 44 3.15 15.50 1.05
C VAL A 44 2.30 16.46 0.22
N GLU A 45 2.36 16.36 -1.11
CA GLU A 45 1.54 17.18 -2.02
C GLU A 45 0.04 16.93 -1.84
N SER A 46 -0.37 15.68 -1.57
CA SER A 46 -1.77 15.33 -1.30
C SER A 46 -2.26 15.76 0.09
N GLY A 47 -1.35 16.16 0.99
CA GLY A 47 -1.66 16.49 2.38
C GLY A 47 -1.79 15.29 3.32
N THR A 48 -1.56 14.06 2.83
CA THR A 48 -1.53 12.86 3.67
C THR A 48 -0.35 12.90 4.63
N PHE A 49 0.80 13.38 4.15
CA PHE A 49 2.02 13.55 4.94
C PHE A 49 2.33 15.03 5.21
N THR A 50 2.90 15.27 6.38
CA THR A 50 3.62 16.49 6.71
C THR A 50 5.10 16.16 6.90
N LYS A 51 5.97 16.80 6.13
CA LYS A 51 7.42 16.64 6.28
C LYS A 51 7.89 17.22 7.61
N LEU A 52 8.70 16.46 8.36
CA LEU A 52 9.22 16.88 9.65
C LEU A 52 10.50 17.74 9.50
N ASP A 53 10.92 18.33 10.62
CA ASP A 53 12.16 19.10 10.72
C ASP A 53 13.36 18.21 10.36
N GLU A 54 14.03 18.51 9.24
CA GLU A 54 15.14 17.73 8.72
C GLU A 54 16.39 17.73 9.61
N VAL A 55 16.58 18.75 10.45
CA VAL A 55 17.71 18.79 11.39
C VAL A 55 17.47 17.81 12.54
N LYS A 56 16.22 17.70 13.00
CA LYS A 56 15.86 16.85 14.14
C LYS A 56 15.52 15.42 13.74
N ARG A 57 14.85 15.25 12.60
CA ARG A 57 14.28 13.99 12.10
C ARG A 57 14.42 13.97 10.58
N PRO A 58 15.63 13.74 10.06
CA PRO A 58 15.86 13.70 8.63
C PRO A 58 15.00 12.62 7.97
N ASN A 59 14.52 12.89 6.75
CA ASN A 59 13.71 11.98 5.95
C ASN A 59 12.52 11.36 6.73
N SER A 60 11.82 12.18 7.51
CA SER A 60 10.72 11.73 8.37
C SER A 60 9.43 12.50 8.09
N PHE A 61 8.30 11.82 8.24
CA PHE A 61 6.97 12.34 7.92
C PHE A 61 5.99 12.05 9.06
N TRP A 62 4.99 12.91 9.19
CA TRP A 62 3.84 12.71 10.07
C TRP A 62 2.57 12.56 9.23
N ALA A 63 1.75 11.57 9.58
CA ALA A 63 0.43 11.33 9.00
C ALA A 63 -0.62 11.33 10.12
N HIS A 64 -1.81 11.80 9.80
CA HIS A 64 -2.95 11.78 10.72
C HIS A 64 -4.14 11.14 10.02
N SER A 65 -4.52 9.93 10.46
CA SER A 65 -5.61 9.18 9.85
C SER A 65 -6.98 9.74 10.22
N ASP A 66 -8.01 9.21 9.58
CA ASP A 66 -9.40 9.46 9.97
C ASP A 66 -9.63 8.92 11.41
N PRO A 67 -10.32 9.66 12.30
CA PRO A 67 -10.62 9.19 13.66
C PRO A 67 -11.37 7.84 13.72
N GLY A 68 -12.06 7.44 12.66
CA GLY A 68 -12.73 6.14 12.53
C GLY A 68 -11.80 4.99 12.15
N ASP A 69 -10.56 5.27 11.72
CA ASP A 69 -9.56 4.28 11.30
C ASP A 69 -8.22 4.53 12.01
N VAL A 70 -8.19 4.16 13.29
CA VAL A 70 -7.06 4.41 14.21
C VAL A 70 -6.50 3.13 14.83
N ALA A 71 -7.18 2.01 14.66
CA ALA A 71 -6.84 0.75 15.28
C ALA A 71 -7.37 -0.43 14.47
N ARG A 72 -6.86 -1.63 14.77
CA ARG A 72 -7.36 -2.87 14.19
C ARG A 72 -8.83 -3.07 14.55
N VAL A 73 -9.61 -3.55 13.59
CA VAL A 73 -11.06 -3.83 13.73
C VAL A 73 -11.24 -5.34 13.86
N GLU A 74 -11.07 -5.86 15.07
CA GLU A 74 -11.03 -7.31 15.33
C GLU A 74 -12.34 -8.02 14.99
N ASP A 75 -13.50 -7.35 15.14
CA ASP A 75 -14.84 -7.87 14.77
C ASP A 75 -15.07 -7.95 13.25
N ARG A 76 -14.17 -7.37 12.45
CA ARG A 76 -14.17 -7.44 10.98
C ARG A 76 -12.93 -8.15 10.44
N THR A 77 -12.18 -8.84 11.28
CA THR A 77 -11.02 -9.65 10.90
C THR A 77 -11.38 -11.13 10.98
N PHE A 78 -11.18 -11.87 9.89
CA PHE A 78 -11.65 -13.26 9.77
C PHE A 78 -10.51 -14.23 9.44
N ILE A 79 -10.57 -15.42 10.03
CA ILE A 79 -9.81 -16.58 9.59
C ILE A 79 -10.75 -17.43 8.72
N CYS A 80 -10.54 -17.40 7.40
CA CYS A 80 -11.42 -18.07 6.42
C CYS A 80 -10.87 -19.44 6.02
N SER A 81 -10.75 -20.37 6.97
CA SER A 81 -10.41 -21.77 6.71
C SER A 81 -11.53 -22.50 5.97
N THR A 82 -11.22 -23.67 5.38
CA THR A 82 -12.25 -24.51 4.74
C THR A 82 -13.27 -25.03 5.74
N ASN A 83 -12.84 -25.40 6.95
CA ASN A 83 -13.73 -25.82 8.04
C ASN A 83 -13.62 -24.83 9.22
N GLU A 84 -14.76 -24.56 9.87
CA GLU A 84 -14.85 -23.65 11.02
C GLU A 84 -13.93 -24.06 12.17
N VAL A 85 -13.84 -25.37 12.48
CA VAL A 85 -13.00 -25.90 13.56
C VAL A 85 -11.50 -25.61 13.39
N ASP A 86 -11.05 -25.35 12.15
CA ASP A 86 -9.63 -25.03 11.87
C ASP A 86 -9.32 -23.55 12.17
N ALA A 87 -10.33 -22.69 12.28
CA ALA A 87 -10.18 -21.31 12.73
C ALA A 87 -10.04 -21.23 14.27
N GLY A 88 -10.73 -22.14 14.98
CA GLY A 88 -10.73 -22.24 16.43
C GLY A 88 -12.12 -22.35 17.04
#